data_AF-A0ABD3KB04-F1
#
_entry.id   AF-A0ABD3KB04-F1
#
_cell.length_a   1.000
_cell.length_b   1.000
_cell.length_c   1.000
_cell.angle_alpha   90.00
_cell.angle_beta   90.00
_cell.angle_gamma   90.00
#
_symmetry.space_group_name_H-M   'P 1'
#
loop_
_entity.id
_entity.type
_entity.pdbx_description
1 polymer ?
#
loop_
_entity_poly.entity_id
_entity_poly.type
_entity_poly.pdbx_seq_one_letter_code
_entity_poly.pdbx_strand_id
1 'polypeptide(L)'
;MASTLLLFISITTIISQKKQPHSSDGVLVTAWAVGGTTFVMIFSIAGISGACMNPAVTFGYFLARKISLNRAVCYVIVQCLGAVTGVALVRNSMEHDFYSFGGGANVVAPGYRRGTALLAEAMGSFLVAKQLITEMWASVSLLIASVAVNTV
;
A
#
# COMPACT_ATOMS: atom_id res chain seq x y z
N MET A 1 -7.17 9.01 3.77
CA MET A 1 -6.12 9.88 3.18
C MET A 1 -4.96 9.07 2.62
N ALA A 2 -4.24 8.26 3.41
CA ALA A 2 -3.08 7.52 2.90
C ALA A 2 -3.42 6.56 1.73
N SER A 3 -4.44 5.71 1.89
CA SER A 3 -4.92 4.82 0.82
C SER A 3 -5.48 5.58 -0.39
N THR A 4 -5.99 6.80 -0.19
CA THR A 4 -6.49 7.68 -1.26
C THR A 4 -5.35 8.15 -2.16
N LEU A 5 -4.31 8.71 -1.54
CA LEU A 5 -3.13 9.23 -2.26
C LEU A 5 -2.32 8.09 -2.89
N LEU A 6 -2.23 6.94 -2.22
CA LEU A 6 -1.59 5.75 -2.80
C LEU A 6 -2.27 5.34 -4.11
N LEU A 7 -3.60 5.16 -4.11
CA LEU A 7 -4.31 4.76 -5.34
C LEU A 7 -4.34 5.87 -6.39
N PHE A 8 -4.45 7.13 -5.98
CA PHE A 8 -4.41 8.25 -6.92
C PHE A 8 -3.09 8.24 -7.71
N ILE A 9 -1.94 8.28 -7.02
CA ILE A 9 -0.61 8.35 -7.65
C ILE A 9 -0.29 7.08 -8.45
N SER A 10 -0.69 5.91 -7.94
CA SER A 10 -0.42 4.63 -8.61
C SER A 10 -1.17 4.53 -9.93
N ILE A 11 -2.48 4.81 -9.93
CA ILE A 11 -3.32 4.66 -11.11
C ILE A 11 -3.00 5.73 -12.16
N THR A 12 -2.74 6.98 -11.76
CA THR A 12 -2.30 8.03 -12.71
C THR A 12 -1.00 7.65 -13.38
N THR A 13 -0.05 7.05 -12.65
CA THR A 13 1.22 6.60 -13.21
C THR A 13 1.01 5.46 -14.21
N ILE A 14 0.20 4.46 -13.87
CA ILE A 14 -0.12 3.33 -14.77
C ILE A 14 -0.78 3.82 -16.06
N ILE A 15 -1.76 4.72 -15.96
CA ILE A 15 -2.44 5.31 -17.13
C ILE A 15 -1.45 6.11 -17.98
N SER A 16 -0.60 6.92 -17.33
CA SER A 16 0.41 7.74 -18.02
C SER A 16 1.44 6.89 -18.77
N GLN A 17 1.84 5.75 -18.21
CA GLN A 17 2.75 4.82 -18.89
C GLN A 17 2.07 4.13 -20.08
N LYS A 18 0.82 3.68 -19.92
CA LYS A 18 0.08 3.07 -21.04
C LYS A 18 -0.16 4.02 -22.20
N LYS A 19 -0.21 5.32 -21.94
CA LYS A 19 -0.30 6.38 -22.96
C LYS A 19 0.99 6.53 -23.79
N GLN A 20 2.14 6.10 -23.28
CA GLN A 20 3.44 6.19 -23.94
C GLN A 20 4.04 4.80 -24.17
N PRO A 21 3.58 4.04 -25.18
CA PRO A 21 3.97 2.64 -25.37
C PRO A 21 5.43 2.41 -25.76
N HIS A 22 6.18 3.46 -26.11
CA HIS A 22 7.57 3.37 -26.55
C HIS A 22 8.60 3.63 -25.44
N SER A 23 8.18 3.86 -24.19
CA SER A 23 9.11 3.99 -23.06
C SER A 23 9.50 2.61 -22.53
N SER A 24 10.76 2.23 -22.72
CA SER A 24 11.33 0.97 -22.20
C SER A 24 11.30 0.86 -20.66
N ASP A 25 11.11 1.98 -19.96
CA ASP A 25 11.25 2.09 -18.51
C ASP A 25 9.91 2.10 -17.74
N GLY A 26 8.77 1.91 -18.42
CA GLY A 26 7.46 2.16 -17.81
C GLY A 26 7.12 1.30 -16.60
N VAL A 27 7.59 0.05 -16.57
CA VAL A 27 7.43 -0.84 -15.41
C VAL A 27 8.26 -0.34 -14.22
N LEU A 28 9.48 0.13 -14.47
CA LEU A 28 10.38 0.65 -13.44
C LEU A 28 9.82 1.94 -12.81
N VAL A 29 9.32 2.86 -13.65
CA VAL A 29 8.69 4.11 -13.17
C VAL A 29 7.46 3.81 -12.33
N THR A 30 6.63 2.85 -12.75
CA THR A 30 5.45 2.43 -11.99
C THR A 30 5.86 1.81 -10.65
N ALA A 31 6.88 0.96 -10.62
CA ALA A 31 7.38 0.36 -9.39
C ALA A 31 7.92 1.41 -8.40
N TRP A 32 8.67 2.40 -8.88
CA TRP A 32 9.17 3.51 -8.06
C TRP A 32 8.05 4.41 -7.55
N ALA A 33 7.04 4.72 -8.37
CA ALA A 33 5.92 5.54 -7.95
C ALA A 33 5.10 4.86 -6.84
N VAL A 34 4.78 3.57 -7.00
CA VAL A 34 4.02 2.79 -6.01
C VAL A 34 4.83 2.58 -4.74
N GLY A 35 6.09 2.13 -4.88
CA GLY A 35 6.99 1.85 -3.75
C GLY A 35 7.38 3.11 -2.99
N GLY A 36 7.76 4.17 -3.70
CA GLY A 36 8.14 5.46 -3.11
C GLY A 36 6.99 6.13 -2.38
N THR A 37 5.78 6.14 -2.98
CA THR A 37 4.58 6.67 -2.30
C THR A 37 4.27 5.87 -1.04
N THR A 38 4.34 4.54 -1.11
CA THR A 38 4.14 3.66 0.04
C THR A 38 5.15 3.95 1.14
N PHE A 39 6.44 4.11 0.81
CA PHE A 39 7.49 4.44 1.75
C PHE A 39 7.25 5.79 2.46
N VAL A 40 7.00 6.86 1.69
CA VAL A 40 6.73 8.20 2.25
C VAL A 40 5.52 8.17 3.18
N MET A 41 4.47 7.46 2.79
CA MET A 41 3.26 7.35 3.59
C MET A 41 3.49 6.58 4.89
N ILE A 42 4.20 5.45 4.82
CA ILE A 42 4.55 4.68 6.00
C ILE A 42 5.36 5.55 6.96
N PHE A 43 6.41 6.22 6.46
CA PHE A 43 7.25 7.10 7.27
C PHE A 43 6.43 8.21 7.96
N SER A 44 5.46 8.78 7.25
CA SER A 44 4.64 9.89 7.76
C SER A 44 3.58 9.46 8.79
N ILE A 45 2.98 8.26 8.65
CA ILE A 45 1.80 7.87 9.45
C ILE A 45 2.02 6.65 10.34
N ALA A 46 3.18 5.99 10.28
CA ALA A 46 3.47 4.80 11.09
C ALA A 46 3.32 5.08 12.59
N GLY A 47 3.84 6.20 13.08
CA GLY A 47 3.73 6.60 14.49
C GLY A 47 2.31 6.96 14.95
N ILE A 48 1.39 7.25 14.02
CA ILE A 48 0.02 7.66 14.36
C ILE A 48 -0.95 6.46 14.26
N SER A 49 -0.89 5.71 13.17
CA SER A 49 -1.91 4.70 12.82
C SER A 49 -1.35 3.28 12.65
N GLY A 50 -0.03 3.09 12.67
CA GLY A 50 0.62 1.82 12.30
C GLY A 50 0.70 1.57 10.80
N ALA A 51 0.29 2.53 9.97
CA ALA A 51 0.48 2.56 8.52
C ALA A 51 -0.01 1.31 7.75
N CYS A 52 -1.06 0.64 8.22
CA CYS A 52 -1.48 -0.62 7.59
C CYS A 52 -1.87 -0.46 6.11
N MET A 53 -2.62 0.61 5.76
CA MET A 53 -3.06 1.04 4.42
C MET A 53 -3.75 0.01 3.49
N ASN A 54 -3.72 -1.26 3.84
CA ASN A 54 -4.16 -2.43 3.09
C ASN A 54 -4.89 -3.39 4.05
N PRO A 55 -6.11 -3.85 3.71
CA PRO A 55 -6.86 -4.79 4.52
C PRO A 55 -6.09 -6.08 4.87
N ALA A 56 -5.28 -6.62 3.96
CA ALA A 56 -4.47 -7.82 4.21
C ALA A 56 -3.37 -7.56 5.26
N VAL A 57 -2.77 -6.38 5.25
CA VAL A 57 -1.78 -5.96 6.25
C VAL A 57 -2.44 -5.72 7.60
N THR A 58 -3.61 -5.07 7.63
CA THR A 58 -4.41 -4.91 8.86
C THR A 58 -4.79 -6.28 9.44
N PHE A 59 -5.17 -7.24 8.60
CA PHE A 59 -5.44 -8.61 9.04
C PHE A 59 -4.19 -9.29 9.61
N GLY A 60 -3.01 -9.11 8.99
CA GLY A 60 -1.74 -9.58 9.55
C GLY A 60 -1.44 -9.00 10.93
N TYR A 61 -1.71 -7.71 11.15
CA TYR A 61 -1.58 -7.05 12.46
C TYR A 61 -2.58 -7.59 13.49
N PHE A 62 -3.80 -7.92 13.06
CA PHE A 62 -4.79 -8.55 13.90
C PHE A 62 -4.36 -9.96 14.33
N LEU A 63 -3.85 -10.78 13.41
CA LEU A 63 -3.30 -12.10 13.72
C LEU A 63 -2.08 -12.03 14.64
N ALA A 64 -1.23 -11.01 14.46
CA ALA A 64 -0.11 -10.72 15.35
C ALA A 64 -0.52 -10.12 16.70
N ARG A 65 -1.83 -9.99 16.98
CA ARG A 65 -2.43 -9.39 18.19
C ARG A 65 -1.93 -7.97 18.49
N LYS A 66 -1.52 -7.23 17.46
CA LYS A 66 -1.07 -5.83 17.58
C LYS A 66 -2.22 -4.82 17.53
N ILE A 67 -3.40 -5.22 17.03
CA ILE A 67 -4.62 -4.40 16.98
C ILE A 67 -5.84 -5.23 17.42
N SER A 68 -6.84 -4.56 18.01
CA SER A 68 -8.11 -5.20 18.38
C SER A 68 -9.02 -5.41 17.16
N LEU A 69 -9.96 -6.35 17.25
CA LEU A 69 -10.90 -6.67 16.16
C LEU A 69 -11.68 -5.43 15.70
N ASN A 70 -12.20 -4.65 16.65
CA ASN A 70 -12.97 -3.43 16.33
C ASN A 70 -12.12 -2.41 15.56
N ARG A 71 -10.85 -2.22 15.94
CA ARG A 71 -9.92 -1.35 15.20
C ARG A 71 -9.62 -1.91 13.82
N ALA A 72 -9.43 -3.22 13.69
CA ALA A 72 -9.18 -3.87 12.40
C ALA A 72 -10.34 -3.63 11.41
N VAL A 73 -11.59 -3.82 11.86
CA VAL A 73 -12.78 -3.58 11.02
C VAL A 73 -12.88 -2.13 10.61
N CYS A 74 -12.74 -1.17 11.54
CA CYS A 74 -12.76 0.25 11.23
C CYS A 74 -11.66 0.64 10.21
N TYR A 75 -10.46 0.06 10.35
CA TYR A 75 -9.35 0.31 9.43
C TYR A 75 -9.68 -0.18 8.02
N VAL A 76 -10.23 -1.39 7.87
CA VAL A 76 -10.63 -1.92 6.56
C VAL A 76 -11.65 -1.02 5.89
N ILE A 77 -12.66 -0.54 6.63
CA ILE A 77 -13.70 0.35 6.09
C ILE A 77 -13.08 1.65 5.59
N VAL A 78 -12.28 2.32 6.42
CA VAL A 78 -11.65 3.61 6.06
C VAL A 78 -10.66 3.46 4.90
N GLN A 79 -9.93 2.33 4.84
CA GLN A 79 -9.02 2.03 3.72
C GLN A 79 -9.80 1.85 2.42
N CYS A 80 -10.92 1.12 2.44
CA CYS A 80 -11.77 0.92 1.26
C CYS A 80 -12.40 2.24 0.79
N LEU A 81 -12.93 3.05 1.71
CA LEU A 81 -13.46 4.38 1.38
C LEU A 81 -12.37 5.30 0.81
N GLY A 82 -11.18 5.26 1.39
CA GLY A 82 -10.01 5.98 0.89
C GLY A 82 -9.63 5.56 -0.52
N ALA A 83 -9.61 4.25 -0.79
CA ALA A 83 -9.34 3.68 -2.09
C ALA A 83 -10.37 4.12 -3.14
N VAL A 84 -11.66 3.98 -2.85
CA VAL A 84 -12.75 4.43 -3.74
C VAL A 84 -12.61 5.91 -4.07
N THR A 85 -12.32 6.75 -3.07
CA THR A 85 -12.11 8.19 -3.27
C THR A 85 -10.90 8.45 -4.18
N GLY A 86 -9.79 7.73 -4.00
CA GLY A 86 -8.59 7.88 -4.82
C GLY A 86 -8.85 7.55 -6.29
N VAL A 87 -9.50 6.41 -6.55
CA VAL A 87 -9.90 5.98 -7.91
C VAL A 87 -10.88 6.98 -8.53
N ALA A 88 -11.87 7.45 -7.77
CA ALA A 88 -12.86 8.41 -8.26
C ALA A 88 -12.21 9.74 -8.68
N LEU A 89 -11.20 10.21 -7.95
CA LEU A 89 -10.43 11.39 -8.33
C LEU A 89 -9.70 11.19 -9.65
N VAL A 90 -9.04 10.05 -9.86
CA VAL A 90 -8.37 9.75 -11.14
C VAL A 90 -9.37 9.70 -12.29
N ARG A 91 -10.51 9.02 -12.08
CA ARG A 91 -11.58 8.96 -13.08
C ARG A 91 -12.06 10.35 -13.48
N ASN A 92 -12.23 11.25 -12.51
CA ASN A 92 -12.67 12.62 -12.80
C ASN A 92 -11.58 13.44 -13.52
N SER A 93 -10.30 13.21 -13.20
CA SER A 93 -9.19 13.95 -13.83
C SER A 93 -8.84 13.47 -15.23
N MET A 94 -9.02 12.18 -15.53
CA MET A 94 -8.54 11.54 -16.77
C MET A 94 -9.56 10.53 -17.33
N GLU A 95 -10.82 10.93 -17.49
CA GLU A 95 -11.94 10.02 -17.77
C GLU A 95 -11.75 9.12 -19.00
N HIS A 96 -11.41 9.71 -20.15
CA HIS A 96 -11.24 8.97 -21.40
C HIS A 96 -10.13 7.91 -21.30
N ASP A 97 -8.98 8.31 -20.76
CA ASP A 97 -7.82 7.43 -20.61
C ASP A 97 -8.08 6.35 -19.53
N PHE A 98 -8.83 6.69 -18.47
CA PHE A 98 -9.22 5.76 -17.41
C PHE A 98 -10.01 4.56 -17.97
N TYR A 99 -11.04 4.82 -18.78
CA TYR A 99 -11.84 3.73 -19.37
C TYR A 99 -11.07 2.98 -20.46
N SER A 100 -10.26 3.66 -21.26
CA SER A 100 -9.48 3.05 -22.35
C SER A 100 -8.42 2.06 -21.85
N PHE A 101 -7.86 2.30 -20.66
CA PHE A 101 -6.74 1.51 -20.13
C PHE A 101 -7.10 0.56 -18.97
N GLY A 102 -8.39 0.37 -18.69
CA GLY A 102 -8.90 -0.56 -17.67
C GLY A 102 -8.85 -0.06 -16.24
N GLY A 103 -8.76 1.27 -16.04
CA GLY A 103 -8.93 1.93 -14.75
C GLY A 103 -7.87 1.61 -13.68
N GLY A 104 -6.75 1.00 -14.06
CA GLY A 104 -5.73 0.53 -13.11
C GLY A 104 -6.17 -0.65 -12.24
N ALA A 105 -7.18 -1.41 -12.69
CA ALA A 105 -7.65 -2.60 -11.97
C ALA A 105 -6.62 -3.73 -12.02
N ASN A 106 -6.43 -4.42 -10.89
CA ASN A 106 -5.63 -5.63 -10.83
C ASN A 106 -6.37 -6.77 -11.52
N VAL A 107 -5.76 -7.32 -12.56
CA VAL A 107 -6.25 -8.49 -13.28
C VAL A 107 -5.13 -9.51 -13.39
N VAL A 108 -5.49 -10.80 -13.37
CA VAL A 108 -4.51 -11.87 -13.58
C VAL A 108 -4.05 -11.82 -15.03
N ALA A 109 -2.74 -11.69 -15.24
CA ALA A 109 -2.17 -11.64 -16.57
C ALA A 109 -2.49 -12.94 -17.36
N PRO A 110 -2.73 -12.84 -18.69
CA PRO A 110 -2.97 -14.01 -19.52
C PRO A 110 -1.84 -15.03 -19.38
N GLY A 111 -2.18 -16.31 -19.22
CA GLY A 111 -1.21 -17.39 -19.02
C GLY A 111 -0.88 -17.73 -17.56
N TYR A 112 -1.32 -16.93 -16.59
CA TYR A 112 -1.14 -17.22 -15.16
C TYR A 112 -2.41 -17.80 -14.53
N ARG A 113 -2.23 -18.75 -13.61
CA ARG A 113 -3.33 -19.34 -12.83
C ARG A 113 -3.72 -18.40 -11.68
N ARG A 114 -5.01 -18.38 -11.34
CA ARG A 114 -5.54 -17.60 -10.20
C ARG A 114 -4.83 -17.95 -8.88
N GLY A 115 -4.47 -19.21 -8.68
CA GLY A 115 -3.72 -19.65 -7.49
C GLY A 115 -2.32 -19.02 -7.39
N THR A 116 -1.61 -18.88 -8.51
CA THR A 116 -0.29 -18.24 -8.56
C THR A 116 -0.40 -16.74 -8.25
N ALA A 117 -1.42 -16.07 -8.79
CA ALA A 117 -1.68 -14.66 -8.49
C ALA A 117 -2.01 -14.45 -7.00
N LEU A 118 -2.87 -15.30 -6.42
CA LEU A 118 -3.21 -15.25 -5.00
C LEU A 118 -1.97 -15.42 -4.10
N LEU A 119 -1.10 -16.39 -4.43
CA LEU A 119 0.14 -16.60 -3.68
C LEU A 119 1.08 -15.39 -3.79
N ALA A 120 1.21 -14.81 -4.99
CA ALA A 120 2.03 -13.62 -5.19
C ALA A 120 1.50 -12.43 -4.36
N GLU A 121 0.19 -12.19 -4.34
CA GLU A 121 -0.42 -11.13 -3.53
C GLU A 121 -0.26 -11.39 -2.02
N ALA A 122 -0.43 -12.64 -1.58
CA ALA A 122 -0.25 -13.02 -0.19
C ALA A 122 1.20 -12.84 0.29
N MET A 123 2.17 -13.28 -0.51
CA MET A 123 3.60 -13.11 -0.21
C MET A 123 3.99 -11.63 -0.19
N GLY A 124 3.56 -10.83 -1.17
CA GLY A 124 3.83 -9.39 -1.19
C GLY A 124 3.26 -8.67 0.04
N SER A 125 2.01 -9.00 0.40
CA SER A 125 1.36 -8.42 1.60
C SER A 125 2.06 -8.84 2.89
N PHE A 126 2.51 -10.10 2.97
CA PHE A 126 3.25 -10.60 4.12
C PHE A 126 4.59 -9.87 4.31
N LEU A 127 5.35 -9.62 3.23
CA LEU A 127 6.62 -8.91 3.31
C LEU A 127 6.43 -7.47 3.82
N VAL A 128 5.41 -6.75 3.31
CA VAL A 128 5.08 -5.40 3.79
C VAL A 128 4.66 -5.43 5.25
N ALA A 129 3.80 -6.37 5.65
CA ALA A 129 3.38 -6.51 7.04
C ALA A 129 4.56 -6.83 7.97
N LYS A 130 5.45 -7.74 7.55
CA LYS A 130 6.67 -8.08 8.31
C LYS A 130 7.56 -6.86 8.48
N GLN A 131 7.77 -6.07 7.42
CA GLN A 131 8.60 -4.86 7.50
C GLN A 131 8.03 -3.90 8.55
N LEU A 132 6.73 -3.58 8.46
CA LEU A 132 6.07 -2.67 9.40
C LEU A 132 6.14 -3.14 10.86
N ILE A 133 5.98 -4.45 11.09
CA ILE A 133 6.08 -5.03 12.44
C ILE A 133 7.52 -4.95 12.96
N THR A 134 8.52 -5.16 12.10
CA THR A 134 9.94 -5.17 12.48
C THR A 134 10.43 -3.76 12.82
N GLU A 135 10.07 -2.74 12.04
CA GLU A 135 10.43 -1.33 12.31
C GLU A 135 9.83 -0.81 13.62
N MET A 136 8.63 -1.29 13.97
CA MET A 136 8.01 -1.01 15.26
C MET A 136 8.81 -1.60 16.43
N TRP A 137 9.41 -2.78 16.26
CA TRP A 137 10.27 -3.40 17.28
C TRP A 137 11.64 -2.75 17.37
N ALA A 138 12.25 -2.37 16.22
CA ALA A 138 13.50 -1.62 16.20
C ALA A 138 13.35 -0.27 16.93
N SER A 139 12.23 0.42 16.73
CA SER A 139 11.91 1.67 17.44
C SER A 139 11.75 1.47 18.94
N VAL A 140 11.15 0.36 19.39
CA VAL A 140 11.02 0.03 20.83
C VAL A 140 12.38 -0.34 21.44
N SER A 141 13.21 -1.11 20.74
CA SER A 141 14.56 -1.45 21.20
C SER A 141 15.46 -0.22 21.31
N LEU A 142 15.38 0.72 20.36
CA LEU A 142 16.10 2.00 20.42
C LEU A 142 15.57 2.90 21.54
N LEU A 143 14.27 2.91 21.81
CA LEU A 143 13.69 3.64 22.94
C LEU A 143 14.17 3.06 24.27
N ILE A 144 14.16 1.73 24.43
CA ILE A 144 14.68 1.05 25.64
C ILE A 144 16.17 1.32 25.81
N ALA A 145 16.96 1.26 24.73
CA ALA A 145 18.38 1.58 24.75
C ALA A 145 18.62 3.06 25.12
N SER A 146 17.83 3.99 24.58
CA SER A 146 17.92 5.42 24.90
C SER A 146 17.51 5.73 26.35
N VAL A 147 16.50 5.06 26.88
CA VAL A 147 16.08 5.19 28.29
C VAL A 147 17.16 4.60 29.21
N ALA A 148 17.71 3.43 28.88
CA ALA A 148 18.77 2.80 29.67
C ALA A 148 20.07 3.63 29.70
N VAL A 149 20.41 4.30 28.59
CA VAL A 149 21.58 5.19 28.51
C VAL A 149 21.38 6.50 29.28
N ASN A 150 20.15 7.02 29.37
CA ASN A 150 19.85 8.26 30.11
C ASN A 150 19.62 8.07 31.61
N THR A 151 19.64 6.83 32.12
CA THR A 151 19.50 6.51 33.55
C THR A 151 20.83 6.17 34.24
N VAL A 152 21.96 6.41 33.56
CA VAL A 152 23.33 6.32 34.10
C VAL A 152 23.98 7.70 34.00
#